data_AF-A0A7Y4P540-F1
#
_entry.id   AF-A0A7Y4P540-F1
#
_cell.length_a   1.000
_cell.length_b   1.000
_cell.length_c   1.000
_cell.angle_alpha   90.00
_cell.angle_beta   90.00
_cell.angle_gamma   90.00
#
_symmetry.space_group_name_H-M   'P 1'
#
loop_
_entity.id
_entity.type
_entity.pdbx_description
1 polymer ?
#
loop_
_entity_poly.entity_id
_entity_poly.type
_entity_poly.pdbx_seq_one_letter_code
_entity_poly.pdbx_strand_id
1 'polypeptide(L)'
;MNKIYRVVWNATLGLWQCVSELATAKGKRKSLAGIEAHTEEAKKSIRWFVLTPLVACLALVSGQASAVDTYETISGTKTMTANPIKVGDPVYPNDGAVHYTITSTGVLNATGRNLQITAYAGGVTSSPSDAVVQAVAGSSILVDGGKLQHTGGGWLEIGRTNYGWLTVQNGGTVTTNGTVGIGAWASTTGTDSFVTVTGSGSTLTATQAIAVGDSGNGFNGAGVLNITNGGKVTTGEIYTDNANTYGEVNIDGGTLDITKAGSVFKNFNTLTGTKPDIINIGAGGTTLITSASGDYTQSATAAISGTGALTKEGVGNLILAADNTYVGDTTVKAGTLQLGNGEATGDVASANIILETNTTNLKLSWSSRLP
;
A
#
# COMPACT_ATOMS: atom_id res chain seq x y z
N MET A 1 50.72 25.11 15.75
CA MET A 1 49.56 26.02 15.69
C MET A 1 48.32 25.19 15.39
N ASN A 2 47.47 24.95 16.39
CA ASN A 2 46.22 24.22 16.19
C ASN A 2 45.25 25.10 15.41
N LYS A 3 44.89 24.69 14.20
CA LYS A 3 43.88 25.37 13.40
C LYS A 3 42.53 24.76 13.74
N ILE A 4 41.71 25.49 14.50
CA ILE A 4 40.33 25.10 14.78
C ILE A 4 39.49 25.50 13.55
N TYR A 5 38.78 24.52 13.00
CA TYR A 5 37.83 24.72 11.91
C TYR A 5 36.43 24.35 12.42
N ARG A 6 35.41 25.05 11.92
CA ARG A 6 34.00 24.71 12.16
C ARG A 6 33.30 24.48 10.84
N VAL A 7 32.35 23.54 10.85
CA VAL A 7 31.46 23.27 9.72
C VAL A 7 30.18 24.06 9.94
N VAL A 8 29.78 24.88 8.96
CA VAL A 8 28.65 25.82 9.06
C VAL A 8 27.77 25.69 7.81
N TRP A 9 26.46 25.76 8.00
CA TRP A 9 25.49 25.72 6.90
C TRP A 9 25.40 27.09 6.22
N ASN A 10 25.66 27.13 4.90
CA ASN A 10 25.49 28.33 4.10
C ASN A 10 24.14 28.27 3.37
N ALA A 11 23.15 28.97 3.92
CA ALA A 11 21.79 28.98 3.39
C ALA A 11 21.67 29.60 1.98
N THR A 12 22.57 30.51 1.60
CA THR A 12 22.58 31.13 0.27
C THR A 12 23.07 30.16 -0.81
N LEU A 13 23.96 29.24 -0.45
CA LEU A 13 24.53 28.25 -1.37
C LEU A 13 23.92 26.85 -1.20
N GLY A 14 23.09 26.64 -0.18
CA GLY A 14 22.46 25.35 0.12
C GLY A 14 23.47 24.24 0.47
N LEU A 15 24.62 24.57 1.07
CA LEU A 15 25.68 23.61 1.34
C LEU A 15 26.43 23.87 2.67
N TRP A 16 27.00 22.81 3.24
CA TRP A 16 27.85 22.88 4.43
C TRP A 16 29.28 23.23 4.04
N GLN A 17 29.87 24.22 4.71
CA GLN A 17 31.24 24.70 4.43
C GLN A 17 32.10 24.60 5.69
N CYS A 18 33.37 24.23 5.52
CA CYS A 18 34.35 24.24 6.60
C CYS A 18 35.08 25.59 6.60
N VAL A 19 34.97 26.35 7.68
CA VAL A 19 35.55 27.69 7.83
C VAL A 19 36.50 27.73 9.02
N SER A 20 37.63 28.43 8.86
CA SER A 20 38.59 28.65 9.94
C SER A 20 38.19 29.84 10.80
N GLU A 21 38.27 29.71 12.13
CA GLU A 21 37.89 30.79 13.07
C GLU A 21 38.83 32.01 13.10
N LEU A 22 39.89 32.06 12.28
CA LEU A 22 40.85 33.17 12.26
C LEU A 22 40.49 34.34 11.33
N ALA A 23 39.29 34.37 10.77
CA ALA A 23 38.81 35.53 10.02
C ALA A 23 38.26 36.63 10.96
N THR A 24 39.11 37.22 11.79
CA THR A 24 38.77 38.49 12.46
C THR A 24 38.87 39.62 11.45
N ALA A 25 37.75 40.32 11.27
CA ALA A 25 37.60 41.48 10.39
C ALA A 25 38.63 42.57 10.73
N LYS A 26 39.60 42.82 9.84
CA LYS A 26 40.43 44.04 9.90
C LYS A 26 39.74 45.15 9.14
N GLY A 27 39.20 46.11 9.91
CA GLY A 27 38.70 47.38 9.43
C GLY A 27 39.76 48.25 8.76
N LYS A 28 39.30 49.16 7.90
CA LYS A 28 40.08 50.12 7.11
C LYS A 28 40.93 51.07 8.00
N ARG A 29 42.21 51.27 7.69
CA ARG A 29 42.79 52.52 7.10
C ARG A 29 44.33 52.66 7.24
N LYS A 30 44.90 53.13 6.11
CA LYS A 30 45.95 54.14 5.83
C LYS A 30 47.45 53.93 6.14
N SER A 31 48.21 54.13 5.05
CA SER A 31 49.60 54.62 4.89
C SER A 31 50.69 53.56 5.08
N LEU A 32 51.80 53.51 4.33
CA LEU A 32 52.35 54.34 3.26
C LEU A 32 53.47 53.50 2.57
N ALA A 33 53.71 53.77 1.28
CA ALA A 33 54.97 53.57 0.52
C ALA A 33 55.48 52.15 0.17
N GLY A 34 55.99 52.02 -1.07
CA GLY A 34 56.66 50.85 -1.65
C GLY A 34 55.84 50.22 -2.78
N ILE A 35 55.75 50.83 -3.97
CA ILE A 35 56.74 50.75 -5.06
C ILE A 35 57.15 49.30 -5.33
N GLU A 36 56.57 48.79 -6.42
CA GLU A 36 57.18 47.92 -7.43
C GLU A 36 58.02 46.75 -6.92
N ALA A 37 57.55 45.53 -7.15
CA ALA A 37 58.11 44.75 -8.26
C ALA A 37 57.31 43.46 -8.52
N HIS A 38 57.21 43.13 -9.81
CA HIS A 38 56.97 41.79 -10.37
C HIS A 38 55.53 41.24 -10.39
N THR A 39 54.69 41.90 -11.18
CA THR A 39 53.43 41.39 -11.74
C THR A 39 53.59 40.26 -12.78
N GLU A 40 54.78 39.69 -12.98
CA GLU A 40 55.02 38.76 -14.11
C GLU A 40 55.64 37.39 -13.73
N GLU A 41 55.81 37.07 -12.44
CA GLU A 41 56.29 35.73 -12.01
C GLU A 41 55.22 34.79 -11.44
N ALA A 42 53.99 35.24 -11.23
CA ALA A 42 52.89 34.36 -10.78
C ALA A 42 52.24 33.55 -11.93
N LYS A 43 52.69 33.72 -13.18
CA LYS A 43 52.15 33.03 -14.37
C LYS A 43 52.90 31.75 -14.77
N LYS A 44 53.90 31.27 -14.01
CA LYS A 44 54.77 30.15 -14.46
C LYS A 44 54.89 28.91 -13.56
N SER A 45 54.16 28.74 -12.45
CA SER A 45 54.44 27.58 -11.58
C SER A 45 53.27 26.97 -10.78
N ILE A 46 52.07 26.87 -11.34
CA ILE A 46 51.07 25.91 -10.83
C ILE A 46 50.76 24.90 -11.92
N ARG A 47 51.68 23.95 -12.06
CA ARG A 47 51.48 22.70 -12.79
C ARG A 47 50.37 21.90 -12.12
N TRP A 48 49.55 21.28 -12.96
CA TRP A 48 48.47 20.37 -12.60
C TRP A 48 48.95 19.30 -11.62
N PHE A 49 48.30 19.20 -10.46
CA PHE A 49 48.19 17.95 -9.72
C PHE A 49 46.73 17.53 -9.76
N VAL A 50 46.44 16.71 -10.76
CA VAL A 50 45.30 15.80 -10.77
C VAL A 50 45.45 14.90 -9.55
N LEU A 51 44.50 14.95 -8.63
CA LEU A 51 44.49 14.12 -7.42
C LEU A 51 43.37 13.08 -7.49
N THR A 52 43.36 12.32 -8.58
CA THR A 52 43.15 10.86 -8.51
C THR A 52 44.52 10.26 -8.19
N PRO A 53 44.75 9.41 -7.16
CA PRO A 53 43.83 8.65 -6.32
C PRO A 53 44.15 8.76 -4.80
N LEU A 54 43.34 9.48 -4.01
CA LEU A 54 43.36 9.36 -2.54
C LEU A 54 41.97 9.54 -1.92
N VAL A 55 40.94 9.10 -2.65
CA VAL A 55 39.57 8.91 -2.12
C VAL A 55 39.30 7.41 -1.87
N ALA A 56 40.26 6.53 -2.20
CA ALA A 56 40.11 5.08 -2.09
C ALA A 56 40.49 4.49 -0.71
N CYS A 57 41.04 5.25 0.25
CA CYS A 57 41.57 4.66 1.49
C CYS A 57 41.09 5.27 2.83
N LEU A 58 40.05 6.11 2.86
CA LEU A 58 39.51 6.62 4.13
C LEU A 58 37.97 6.60 4.20
N ALA A 59 37.38 5.52 3.67
CA ALA A 59 35.96 5.15 3.87
C ALA A 59 35.81 3.68 4.34
N LEU A 60 36.89 3.07 4.86
CA LEU A 60 36.94 1.66 5.24
C LEU A 60 36.84 1.39 6.75
N VAL A 61 36.45 2.38 7.58
CA VAL A 61 36.28 2.17 9.04
C VAL A 61 34.97 2.77 9.56
N SER A 62 33.87 2.24 9.03
CA SER A 62 32.61 1.86 9.73
C SER A 62 31.58 1.51 8.64
N GLY A 63 31.94 0.56 7.78
CA GLY A 63 31.08 0.09 6.70
C GLY A 63 29.94 -0.77 7.24
N GLN A 64 28.91 -0.16 7.81
CA GLN A 64 27.57 -0.65 7.52
C GLN A 64 27.17 0.00 6.20
N ALA A 65 27.37 -0.72 5.09
CA ALA A 65 26.71 -0.37 3.84
C ALA A 65 25.21 -0.31 4.16
N SER A 66 24.64 0.90 4.13
CA SER A 66 23.19 1.04 4.27
C SER A 66 22.56 0.40 3.05
N ALA A 67 21.51 -0.40 3.27
CA ALA A 67 20.66 -0.94 2.23
C ALA A 67 20.30 0.16 1.23
N VAL A 68 20.58 -0.05 -0.06
CA VAL A 68 20.17 0.90 -1.11
C VAL A 68 18.95 0.33 -1.80
N ASP A 69 17.82 1.02 -1.64
CA ASP A 69 16.59 0.72 -2.38
C ASP A 69 16.81 0.85 -3.88
N THR A 70 16.16 -0.05 -4.62
CA THR A 70 16.16 -0.04 -6.08
C THR A 70 14.84 0.49 -6.59
N TYR A 71 14.93 1.41 -7.55
CA TYR A 71 13.77 2.01 -8.20
C TYR A 71 13.84 1.74 -9.70
N GLU A 72 12.77 1.21 -10.27
CA GLU A 72 12.66 0.98 -11.71
C GLU A 72 11.39 1.60 -12.25
N THR A 73 11.51 2.37 -13.32
CA THR A 73 10.36 2.91 -14.05
C THR A 73 10.15 2.12 -15.33
N ILE A 74 8.94 1.56 -15.48
CA ILE A 74 8.51 0.79 -16.64
C ILE A 74 7.63 1.70 -17.50
N SER A 75 8.18 2.20 -18.61
CA SER A 75 7.47 3.06 -19.58
C SER A 75 7.23 2.38 -20.94
N GLY A 76 7.50 1.07 -21.02
CA GLY A 76 7.20 0.20 -22.15
C GLY A 76 6.76 -1.18 -21.65
N THR A 77 6.94 -2.23 -22.44
CA THR A 77 6.61 -3.60 -22.00
C THR A 77 7.79 -4.26 -21.29
N LYS A 78 7.58 -4.71 -20.05
CA LYS A 78 8.48 -5.59 -19.30
C LYS A 78 7.77 -6.92 -19.06
N THR A 79 8.46 -8.04 -19.31
CA THR A 79 7.91 -9.38 -19.05
C THR A 79 8.79 -10.10 -18.03
N MET A 80 8.17 -10.63 -16.99
CA MET A 80 8.80 -11.44 -15.94
C MET A 80 8.19 -12.84 -15.97
N THR A 81 9.05 -13.86 -16.02
CA THR A 81 8.63 -15.26 -16.27
C THR A 81 9.07 -16.25 -15.18
N ALA A 82 9.84 -15.79 -14.18
CA ALA A 82 10.27 -16.60 -13.05
C ALA A 82 9.07 -17.18 -12.27
N ASN A 83 9.29 -18.21 -11.45
CA ASN A 83 8.22 -18.73 -10.59
C ASN A 83 8.78 -19.19 -9.21
N PRO A 84 8.41 -18.53 -8.10
CA PRO A 84 7.65 -17.27 -8.05
C PRO A 84 8.43 -16.12 -8.71
N ILE A 85 7.71 -15.15 -9.28
CA ILE A 85 8.27 -13.83 -9.62
C ILE A 85 8.39 -13.08 -8.31
N LYS A 86 9.56 -12.49 -8.03
CA LYS A 86 9.79 -11.70 -6.84
C LYS A 86 10.12 -10.25 -7.18
N VAL A 87 9.34 -9.33 -6.62
CA VAL A 87 9.59 -7.89 -6.58
C VAL A 87 9.98 -7.60 -5.15
N GLY A 88 11.30 -7.57 -4.95
CA GLY A 88 11.89 -7.65 -3.63
C GLY A 88 12.00 -9.06 -3.14
N ASP A 89 13.17 -9.38 -2.60
CA ASP A 89 13.50 -10.58 -1.85
C ASP A 89 14.89 -10.36 -1.22
N PRO A 90 15.07 -9.37 -0.33
CA PRO A 90 16.31 -9.28 0.43
C PRO A 90 16.64 -10.66 1.02
N VAL A 91 17.90 -11.06 0.93
CA VAL A 91 18.47 -12.23 1.61
C VAL A 91 19.02 -11.83 2.97
N TYR A 92 19.21 -10.53 3.22
CA TYR A 92 19.63 -9.97 4.50
C TYR A 92 18.77 -8.77 4.93
N PRO A 93 18.72 -8.43 6.24
CA PRO A 93 17.93 -7.29 6.73
C PRO A 93 18.41 -5.94 6.17
N ASN A 94 19.61 -5.93 5.60
CA ASN A 94 20.26 -4.76 5.02
C ASN A 94 20.24 -4.77 3.49
N ASP A 95 19.50 -5.66 2.80
CA ASP A 95 19.28 -5.44 1.37
C ASP A 95 18.12 -4.47 1.18
N GLY A 96 18.26 -3.56 0.21
CA GLY A 96 17.25 -2.54 -0.06
C GLY A 96 15.98 -3.13 -0.65
N ALA A 97 14.89 -2.38 -0.51
CA ALA A 97 13.61 -2.71 -1.10
C ALA A 97 13.65 -2.53 -2.63
N VAL A 98 12.67 -3.14 -3.31
CA VAL A 98 12.49 -2.99 -4.75
C VAL A 98 11.18 -2.25 -5.02
N HIS A 99 11.28 -1.15 -5.76
CA HIS A 99 10.14 -0.31 -6.11
C HIS A 99 9.99 -0.21 -7.62
N TYR A 100 8.87 -0.67 -8.14
CA TYR A 100 8.51 -0.50 -9.55
C TYR A 100 7.44 0.58 -9.71
N THR A 101 7.65 1.49 -10.65
CA THR A 101 6.64 2.42 -11.13
C THR A 101 6.29 2.07 -12.57
N ILE A 102 5.04 1.69 -12.82
CA ILE A 102 4.52 1.41 -14.17
C ILE A 102 3.77 2.66 -14.61
N THR A 103 4.34 3.40 -15.57
CA THR A 103 3.77 4.66 -16.05
C THR A 103 2.61 4.41 -17.02
N SER A 104 1.93 5.46 -17.47
CA SER A 104 0.77 5.36 -18.38
C SER A 104 1.04 4.65 -19.71
N THR A 105 2.29 4.57 -20.15
CA THR A 105 2.71 3.81 -21.35
C THR A 105 3.32 2.44 -21.01
N GLY A 106 3.47 2.15 -19.71
CA GLY A 106 4.09 0.95 -19.17
C GLY A 106 3.14 -0.23 -19.07
N VAL A 107 3.68 -1.42 -19.34
CA VAL A 107 3.01 -2.71 -19.11
C VAL A 107 4.00 -3.66 -18.45
N LEU A 108 3.66 -4.20 -17.29
CA LEU A 108 4.37 -5.30 -16.63
C LEU A 108 3.56 -6.60 -16.80
N ASN A 109 4.10 -7.52 -17.60
CA ASN A 109 3.56 -8.87 -17.80
C ASN A 109 4.25 -9.85 -16.85
N ALA A 110 3.54 -10.30 -15.83
CA ALA A 110 4.00 -11.31 -14.89
C ALA A 110 3.34 -12.66 -15.24
N THR A 111 4.09 -13.53 -15.92
CA THR A 111 3.53 -14.79 -16.45
C THR A 111 3.82 -16.02 -15.60
N GLY A 112 4.73 -15.89 -14.64
CA GLY A 112 4.98 -16.91 -13.61
C GLY A 112 3.77 -17.14 -12.73
N ARG A 113 3.63 -18.35 -12.16
CA ARG A 113 2.44 -18.76 -11.39
C ARG A 113 2.11 -17.81 -10.25
N ASN A 114 3.12 -17.40 -9.48
CA ASN A 114 2.96 -16.43 -8.40
C ASN A 114 3.80 -15.18 -8.67
N LEU A 115 3.28 -14.01 -8.29
CA LEU A 115 3.99 -12.74 -8.21
C LEU A 115 4.00 -12.26 -6.76
N GLN A 116 5.19 -12.11 -6.19
CA GLN A 116 5.42 -11.74 -4.80
C GLN A 116 6.00 -10.34 -4.74
N ILE A 117 5.34 -9.44 -4.03
CA ILE A 117 5.84 -8.12 -3.68
C ILE A 117 6.21 -8.19 -2.20
N THR A 118 7.49 -8.34 -1.88
CA THR A 118 7.92 -8.68 -0.51
C THR A 118 9.18 -7.96 -0.06
N ALA A 119 9.30 -7.77 1.25
CA ALA A 119 10.50 -7.35 1.95
C ALA A 119 11.32 -8.56 2.47
N TYR A 120 12.43 -8.26 3.15
CA TYR A 120 13.36 -9.25 3.73
C TYR A 120 12.65 -10.30 4.58
N ALA A 121 12.78 -11.58 4.25
CA ALA A 121 12.15 -12.71 4.94
C ALA A 121 12.92 -13.23 6.18
N GLY A 122 14.06 -12.66 6.56
CA GLY A 122 14.83 -13.23 7.68
C GLY A 122 14.26 -12.84 9.03
N GLY A 123 13.96 -13.87 9.80
CA GLY A 123 13.22 -13.80 11.05
C GLY A 123 13.72 -12.73 12.00
N VAL A 124 12.85 -11.78 12.31
CA VAL A 124 12.94 -11.00 13.53
C VAL A 124 12.47 -11.92 14.67
N THR A 125 13.36 -12.79 15.16
CA THR A 125 13.10 -13.61 16.36
C THR A 125 13.31 -12.82 17.67
N SER A 126 13.59 -11.53 17.59
CA SER A 126 13.67 -10.65 18.75
C SER A 126 13.19 -9.26 18.37
N SER A 127 12.15 -8.79 19.08
CA SER A 127 11.74 -7.39 19.07
C SER A 127 12.98 -6.51 19.23
N PRO A 128 13.32 -5.63 18.27
CA PRO A 128 14.39 -4.68 18.49
C PRO A 128 13.89 -3.68 19.53
N SER A 129 14.43 -3.77 20.75
CA SER A 129 14.25 -2.78 21.81
C SER A 129 15.02 -1.47 21.54
N ASP A 130 15.72 -1.38 20.40
CA ASP A 130 16.51 -0.22 20.04
C ASP A 130 15.79 0.56 18.93
N ALA A 131 15.33 1.76 19.28
CA ALA A 131 14.63 2.72 18.43
C ALA A 131 15.47 3.30 17.27
N VAL A 132 16.54 2.60 16.85
CA VAL A 132 17.51 3.07 15.86
C VAL A 132 17.97 1.91 14.96
N VAL A 133 17.03 1.21 14.30
CA VAL A 133 17.33 0.45 13.07
C VAL A 133 16.16 0.59 12.09
N GLN A 134 16.38 1.49 11.12
CA GLN A 134 15.91 1.47 9.73
C GLN A 134 14.41 1.64 9.47
N ALA A 135 14.04 2.90 9.28
CA ALA A 135 12.91 3.29 8.44
C ALA A 135 13.22 2.99 6.96
N VAL A 136 13.09 1.74 6.49
CA VAL A 136 12.94 1.37 5.06
C VAL A 136 12.20 0.02 4.99
N ALA A 137 10.89 0.02 4.77
CA ALA A 137 10.20 0.00 3.48
C ALA A 137 10.13 -1.42 2.87
N GLY A 138 8.94 -2.02 2.86
CA GLY A 138 8.64 -3.13 1.96
C GLY A 138 8.79 -2.79 0.49
N SER A 139 8.86 -3.82 -0.33
CA SER A 139 8.89 -3.63 -1.78
C SER A 139 7.52 -3.17 -2.27
N SER A 140 7.50 -2.45 -3.39
CA SER A 140 6.26 -1.89 -3.92
C SER A 140 6.14 -1.97 -5.41
N ILE A 141 4.89 -2.01 -5.88
CA ILE A 141 4.53 -1.67 -7.24
C ILE A 141 3.54 -0.51 -7.20
N LEU A 142 3.89 0.57 -7.87
CA LEU A 142 3.00 1.68 -8.21
C LEU A 142 2.58 1.54 -9.67
N VAL A 143 1.28 1.36 -9.91
CA VAL A 143 0.66 1.35 -11.24
C VAL A 143 0.02 2.72 -11.47
N ASP A 144 0.75 3.61 -12.11
CA ASP A 144 0.40 5.02 -12.32
C ASP A 144 -0.06 5.24 -13.77
N GLY A 145 -1.34 5.00 -14.03
CA GLY A 145 -1.92 4.99 -15.38
C GLY A 145 -1.54 3.78 -16.24
N GLY A 146 -0.55 2.99 -15.84
CA GLY A 146 -0.04 1.82 -16.57
C GLY A 146 -0.80 0.53 -16.34
N LYS A 147 -0.18 -0.60 -16.70
CA LYS A 147 -0.80 -1.93 -16.54
C LYS A 147 0.11 -2.95 -15.86
N LEU A 148 -0.42 -3.67 -14.88
CA LEU A 148 0.16 -4.89 -14.34
C LEU A 148 -0.75 -6.08 -14.70
N GLN A 149 -0.21 -7.06 -15.43
CA GLN A 149 -0.93 -8.23 -15.88
C GLN A 149 -0.28 -9.49 -15.31
N HIS A 150 -0.88 -10.09 -14.29
CA HIS A 150 -0.45 -11.35 -13.70
C HIS A 150 -1.27 -12.53 -14.28
N THR A 151 -0.70 -13.22 -15.26
CA THR A 151 -1.42 -14.26 -16.01
C THR A 151 -1.15 -15.68 -15.52
N GLY A 152 -0.26 -15.85 -14.53
CA GLY A 152 0.17 -17.17 -14.04
C GLY A 152 -0.89 -17.97 -13.27
N GLY A 153 -2.01 -17.35 -12.89
CA GLY A 153 -3.17 -18.02 -12.30
C GLY A 153 -3.02 -18.47 -10.84
N GLY A 154 -1.83 -18.30 -10.24
CA GLY A 154 -1.62 -18.44 -8.80
C GLY A 154 -1.82 -17.10 -8.09
N TRP A 155 -0.97 -16.82 -7.11
CA TRP A 155 -1.17 -15.70 -6.21
C TRP A 155 -0.41 -14.45 -6.65
N LEU A 156 -1.08 -13.29 -6.61
CA LEU A 156 -0.43 -11.99 -6.49
C LEU A 156 -0.34 -11.69 -4.99
N GLU A 157 0.83 -11.86 -4.41
CA GLU A 157 1.06 -11.78 -2.97
C GLU A 157 1.72 -10.45 -2.62
N ILE A 158 1.08 -9.67 -1.76
CA ILE A 158 1.55 -8.39 -1.27
C ILE A 158 1.94 -8.57 0.18
N GLY A 159 3.22 -8.41 0.47
CA GLY A 159 3.79 -8.60 1.80
C GLY A 159 3.74 -10.04 2.26
N ARG A 160 4.17 -10.96 1.40
CA ARG A 160 4.41 -12.34 1.84
C ARG A 160 5.50 -12.34 2.91
N THR A 161 5.27 -12.96 4.06
CA THR A 161 6.14 -12.99 5.26
C THR A 161 6.42 -11.65 5.95
N ASN A 162 6.29 -10.51 5.26
CA ASN A 162 6.58 -9.17 5.77
C ASN A 162 5.74 -8.08 5.08
N TYR A 163 6.38 -7.02 4.55
CA TYR A 163 5.73 -5.83 4.02
C TYR A 163 5.70 -5.84 2.50
N GLY A 164 4.59 -5.39 1.93
CA GLY A 164 4.48 -5.08 0.51
C GLY A 164 3.40 -4.05 0.25
N TRP A 165 3.58 -3.33 -0.85
CA TRP A 165 2.61 -2.34 -1.29
C TRP A 165 2.27 -2.49 -2.77
N LEU A 166 0.98 -2.40 -3.06
CA LEU A 166 0.48 -2.23 -4.42
C LEU A 166 -0.43 -1.02 -4.44
N THR A 167 -0.06 0.00 -5.20
CA THR A 167 -0.91 1.17 -5.43
C THR A 167 -1.31 1.23 -6.90
N VAL A 168 -2.59 1.42 -7.16
CA VAL A 168 -3.17 1.58 -8.49
C VAL A 168 -3.85 2.93 -8.55
N GLN A 169 -3.38 3.81 -9.43
CA GLN A 169 -3.85 5.18 -9.48
C GLN A 169 -3.84 5.76 -10.90
N ASN A 170 -4.46 6.92 -11.08
CA ASN A 170 -4.45 7.71 -12.31
C ASN A 170 -4.85 6.90 -13.57
N GLY A 171 -5.87 6.04 -13.46
CA GLY A 171 -6.34 5.19 -14.55
C GLY A 171 -5.56 3.89 -14.74
N GLY A 172 -4.63 3.57 -13.84
CA GLY A 172 -3.86 2.34 -13.88
C GLY A 172 -4.72 1.09 -13.70
N THR A 173 -4.29 -0.03 -14.27
CA THR A 173 -5.04 -1.30 -14.20
C THR A 173 -4.16 -2.45 -13.73
N VAL A 174 -4.64 -3.21 -12.75
CA VAL A 174 -4.06 -4.49 -12.33
C VAL A 174 -5.06 -5.59 -12.65
N THR A 175 -4.60 -6.66 -13.29
CA THR A 175 -5.39 -7.88 -13.51
C THR A 175 -4.59 -9.09 -13.07
N THR A 176 -5.19 -9.97 -12.28
CA THR A 176 -4.62 -11.28 -11.93
C THR A 176 -5.62 -12.40 -12.21
N ASN A 177 -5.16 -13.47 -12.85
CA ASN A 177 -5.94 -14.68 -13.12
C ASN A 177 -6.16 -15.57 -11.86
N GLY A 178 -5.64 -15.15 -10.72
CA GLY A 178 -5.79 -15.89 -9.46
C GLY A 178 -6.18 -14.99 -8.28
N THR A 179 -5.72 -15.37 -7.10
CA THR A 179 -6.03 -14.67 -5.84
C THR A 179 -5.05 -13.53 -5.61
N VAL A 180 -5.53 -12.41 -5.07
CA VAL A 180 -4.67 -11.39 -4.47
C VAL A 180 -4.58 -11.67 -2.98
N GLY A 181 -3.39 -11.96 -2.46
CA GLY A 181 -3.15 -12.10 -1.03
C GLY A 181 -2.51 -10.83 -0.48
N ILE A 182 -3.09 -10.24 0.56
CA ILE A 182 -2.61 -9.01 1.19
C ILE A 182 -2.20 -9.33 2.62
N GLY A 183 -0.93 -9.13 2.96
CA GLY A 183 -0.42 -9.39 4.30
C GLY A 183 -0.34 -10.88 4.61
N ALA A 184 0.15 -11.68 3.65
CA ALA A 184 0.25 -13.12 3.79
C ALA A 184 1.42 -13.52 4.70
N TRP A 185 1.16 -14.28 5.76
CA TRP A 185 2.16 -14.96 6.59
C TRP A 185 3.11 -14.03 7.35
N ALA A 186 2.66 -12.82 7.69
CA ALA A 186 3.48 -11.87 8.45
C ALA A 186 3.86 -12.43 9.84
N SER A 187 5.15 -12.39 10.17
CA SER A 187 5.68 -12.95 11.43
C SER A 187 5.51 -12.03 12.64
N THR A 188 5.13 -10.76 12.44
CA THR A 188 5.07 -9.73 13.49
C THR A 188 3.68 -9.13 13.61
N THR A 189 3.19 -9.01 14.85
CA THR A 189 1.96 -8.28 15.16
C THR A 189 2.11 -6.78 14.90
N GLY A 190 1.14 -6.17 14.21
CA GLY A 190 1.03 -4.70 14.11
C GLY A 190 1.58 -4.08 12.82
N THR A 191 1.83 -4.88 11.78
CA THR A 191 2.47 -4.43 10.54
C THR A 191 1.65 -4.86 9.33
N ASP A 192 0.90 -3.92 8.75
CA ASP A 192 -0.06 -4.24 7.70
C ASP A 192 0.58 -4.07 6.30
N SER A 193 0.20 -4.94 5.36
CA SER A 193 0.50 -4.75 3.93
C SER A 193 -0.69 -4.12 3.23
N PHE A 194 -0.45 -3.31 2.21
CA PHE A 194 -1.53 -2.51 1.62
C PHE A 194 -1.68 -2.74 0.13
N VAL A 195 -2.92 -2.88 -0.28
CA VAL A 195 -3.36 -2.64 -1.65
C VAL A 195 -4.23 -1.38 -1.63
N THR A 196 -3.90 -0.40 -2.44
CA THR A 196 -4.70 0.82 -2.62
C THR A 196 -5.10 0.98 -4.07
N VAL A 197 -6.39 1.08 -4.34
CA VAL A 197 -6.94 1.42 -5.66
C VAL A 197 -7.65 2.76 -5.53
N THR A 198 -7.07 3.80 -6.11
CA THR A 198 -7.53 5.18 -5.92
C THR A 198 -7.64 5.93 -7.24
N GLY A 199 -8.63 6.83 -7.35
CA GLY A 199 -8.82 7.65 -8.53
C GLY A 199 -9.72 7.00 -9.57
N SER A 200 -10.49 7.83 -10.26
CA SER A 200 -11.40 7.38 -11.32
C SER A 200 -10.64 6.65 -12.43
N GLY A 201 -11.19 5.53 -12.89
CA GLY A 201 -10.60 4.69 -13.93
C GLY A 201 -9.51 3.73 -13.45
N SER A 202 -9.06 3.83 -12.19
CA SER A 202 -8.12 2.87 -11.62
C SER A 202 -8.81 1.59 -11.18
N THR A 203 -8.27 0.44 -11.62
CA THR A 203 -8.92 -0.85 -11.41
C THR A 203 -7.98 -1.93 -10.92
N LEU A 204 -8.46 -2.76 -9.99
CA LEU A 204 -7.89 -4.07 -9.67
C LEU A 204 -8.92 -5.15 -9.97
N THR A 205 -8.54 -6.15 -10.76
CA THR A 205 -9.37 -7.33 -11.03
C THR A 205 -8.65 -8.59 -10.57
N ALA A 206 -9.21 -9.24 -9.55
CA ALA A 206 -8.80 -10.56 -9.08
C ALA A 206 -9.85 -11.59 -9.52
N THR A 207 -9.53 -12.47 -10.47
CA THR A 207 -10.57 -13.34 -11.06
C THR A 207 -11.08 -14.42 -10.12
N GLN A 208 -10.38 -14.69 -9.01
CA GLN A 208 -10.79 -15.69 -8.01
C GLN A 208 -11.27 -15.01 -6.73
N ALA A 209 -10.34 -14.44 -5.96
CA ALA A 209 -10.65 -13.88 -4.65
C ALA A 209 -9.60 -12.84 -4.22
N ILE A 210 -9.90 -12.12 -3.14
CA ILE A 210 -8.92 -11.34 -2.40
C ILE A 210 -8.87 -11.87 -0.96
N ALA A 211 -7.69 -12.30 -0.52
CA ALA A 211 -7.40 -12.67 0.86
C ALA A 211 -6.81 -11.43 1.56
N VAL A 212 -7.48 -10.92 2.58
CA VAL A 212 -7.01 -9.76 3.35
C VAL A 212 -6.61 -10.25 4.74
N GLY A 213 -5.31 -10.22 5.04
CA GLY A 213 -4.75 -10.91 6.20
C GLY A 213 -4.74 -12.42 5.98
N ASP A 214 -3.88 -12.92 5.07
CA ASP A 214 -3.69 -14.37 4.87
C ASP A 214 -2.74 -14.93 5.93
N SER A 215 -3.18 -15.96 6.65
CA SER A 215 -2.39 -16.69 7.63
C SER A 215 -2.27 -18.18 7.29
N GLY A 216 -1.54 -18.52 6.25
CA GLY A 216 -0.92 -19.83 6.20
C GLY A 216 -0.09 -20.09 7.48
N ASN A 217 -0.17 -21.32 8.01
CA ASN A 217 0.78 -21.91 8.98
C ASN A 217 0.97 -21.20 10.34
N GLY A 218 -0.08 -20.59 10.92
CA GLY A 218 -0.04 -20.11 12.32
C GLY A 218 0.64 -18.75 12.50
N PHE A 219 0.82 -17.99 11.42
CA PHE A 219 1.27 -16.59 11.45
C PHE A 219 0.08 -15.62 11.58
N ASN A 220 0.35 -14.38 12.02
CA ASN A 220 -0.66 -13.33 12.13
C ASN A 220 -0.68 -12.55 10.81
N GLY A 221 -1.50 -12.98 9.85
CA GLY A 221 -1.66 -12.24 8.60
C GLY A 221 -2.35 -10.90 8.85
N ALA A 222 -1.81 -9.81 8.31
CA ALA A 222 -2.37 -8.46 8.49
C ALA A 222 -2.35 -7.67 7.17
N GLY A 223 -3.53 -7.47 6.59
CA GLY A 223 -3.69 -6.86 5.27
C GLY A 223 -4.73 -5.76 5.27
N VAL A 224 -4.49 -4.75 4.43
CA VAL A 224 -5.40 -3.62 4.24
C VAL A 224 -5.69 -3.46 2.75
N LEU A 225 -6.97 -3.47 2.40
CA LEU A 225 -7.47 -3.12 1.08
C LEU A 225 -8.16 -1.76 1.16
N ASN A 226 -7.62 -0.76 0.46
CA ASN A 226 -8.22 0.56 0.32
C ASN A 226 -8.79 0.74 -1.09
N ILE A 227 -10.05 1.14 -1.19
CA ILE A 227 -10.72 1.47 -2.45
C ILE A 227 -11.27 2.90 -2.32
N THR A 228 -10.63 3.87 -2.94
CA THR A 228 -10.92 5.28 -2.66
C THR A 228 -11.07 6.12 -3.93
N ASN A 229 -11.71 7.29 -3.80
CA ASN A 229 -11.72 8.33 -4.84
C ASN A 229 -12.12 7.85 -6.25
N GLY A 230 -13.11 6.97 -6.36
CA GLY A 230 -13.58 6.40 -7.63
C GLY A 230 -12.80 5.19 -8.15
N GLY A 231 -11.84 4.68 -7.38
CA GLY A 231 -11.16 3.41 -7.66
C GLY A 231 -12.14 2.23 -7.65
N LYS A 232 -11.87 1.20 -8.45
CA LYS A 232 -12.73 0.01 -8.56
C LYS A 232 -11.95 -1.29 -8.30
N VAL A 233 -12.48 -2.15 -7.45
CA VAL A 233 -11.99 -3.52 -7.26
C VAL A 233 -13.07 -4.50 -7.70
N THR A 234 -12.69 -5.47 -8.54
CA THR A 234 -13.54 -6.57 -8.98
C THR A 234 -12.95 -7.90 -8.51
N THR A 235 -13.73 -8.70 -7.79
CA THR A 235 -13.30 -10.01 -7.26
C THR A 235 -14.44 -11.02 -7.18
N GLY A 236 -14.16 -12.31 -7.02
CA GLY A 236 -15.17 -13.33 -6.76
C GLY A 236 -15.70 -13.27 -5.32
N GLU A 237 -14.79 -13.18 -4.34
CA GLU A 237 -15.07 -13.00 -2.92
C GLU A 237 -13.92 -12.24 -2.23
N ILE A 238 -14.17 -11.70 -1.04
CA ILE A 238 -13.12 -11.24 -0.12
C ILE A 238 -13.15 -12.13 1.12
N TYR A 239 -12.01 -12.57 1.61
CA TYR A 239 -11.94 -13.43 2.78
C TYR A 239 -10.73 -13.16 3.68
N THR A 240 -10.85 -13.61 4.92
CA THR A 240 -9.74 -13.79 5.87
C THR A 240 -9.52 -15.29 6.11
N ASP A 241 -8.29 -15.74 6.37
CA ASP A 241 -7.98 -17.17 6.39
C ASP A 241 -8.27 -17.86 7.73
N ASN A 242 -8.08 -17.18 8.87
CA ASN A 242 -8.39 -17.76 10.18
C ASN A 242 -8.68 -16.72 11.27
N ALA A 243 -9.05 -17.18 12.47
CA ALA A 243 -9.44 -16.35 13.61
C ALA A 243 -8.33 -15.44 14.19
N ASN A 244 -7.07 -15.59 13.75
CA ASN A 244 -5.92 -14.80 14.21
C ASN A 244 -5.40 -13.84 13.12
N THR A 245 -6.16 -13.66 12.05
CA THR A 245 -5.86 -12.69 10.99
C THR A 245 -6.51 -11.36 11.26
N TYR A 246 -5.92 -10.31 10.69
CA TYR A 246 -6.48 -8.98 10.66
C TYR A 246 -6.66 -8.55 9.21
N GLY A 247 -7.89 -8.67 8.74
CA GLY A 247 -8.32 -8.14 7.46
C GLY A 247 -9.00 -6.81 7.63
N GLU A 248 -8.49 -5.78 6.95
CA GLU A 248 -9.12 -4.47 6.90
C GLU A 248 -9.50 -4.11 5.47
N VAL A 249 -10.77 -3.79 5.26
CA VAL A 249 -11.32 -3.30 3.99
C VAL A 249 -11.91 -1.92 4.21
N ASN A 250 -11.29 -0.91 3.59
CA ASN A 250 -11.73 0.47 3.63
C ASN A 250 -12.22 0.90 2.25
N ILE A 251 -13.44 1.44 2.18
CA ILE A 251 -13.99 1.99 0.95
C ILE A 251 -14.43 3.42 1.19
N ASP A 252 -13.89 4.37 0.42
CA ASP A 252 -14.17 5.81 0.58
C ASP A 252 -14.33 6.48 -0.79
N GLY A 253 -15.56 6.48 -1.30
CA GLY A 253 -15.88 6.89 -2.67
C GLY A 253 -15.49 5.86 -3.73
N GLY A 254 -15.21 4.61 -3.33
CA GLY A 254 -14.79 3.51 -4.21
C GLY A 254 -15.94 2.59 -4.66
N THR A 255 -15.63 1.69 -5.58
CA THR A 255 -16.53 0.61 -6.03
C THR A 255 -15.93 -0.76 -5.72
N LEU A 256 -16.71 -1.61 -5.04
CA LEU A 256 -16.44 -3.03 -4.86
C LEU A 256 -17.42 -3.85 -5.68
N ASP A 257 -16.91 -4.67 -6.59
CA ASP A 257 -17.69 -5.48 -7.52
C ASP A 257 -17.44 -6.97 -7.24
N ILE A 258 -18.45 -7.64 -6.67
CA ILE A 258 -18.41 -9.05 -6.31
C ILE A 258 -19.09 -9.85 -7.43
N THR A 259 -18.31 -10.71 -8.06
CA THR A 259 -18.68 -11.39 -9.30
C THR A 259 -19.32 -12.76 -9.07
N LYS A 260 -19.17 -13.35 -7.88
CA LYS A 260 -19.68 -14.67 -7.55
C LYS A 260 -20.65 -14.60 -6.36
N ALA A 261 -21.82 -15.22 -6.52
CA ALA A 261 -22.76 -15.39 -5.41
C ALA A 261 -22.17 -16.28 -4.30
N GLY A 262 -22.55 -16.03 -3.05
CA GLY A 262 -21.96 -16.62 -1.86
C GLY A 262 -21.64 -15.57 -0.81
N SER A 263 -20.56 -15.75 -0.06
CA SER A 263 -20.12 -14.79 0.95
C SER A 263 -19.43 -13.58 0.32
N VAL A 264 -19.79 -12.37 0.74
CA VAL A 264 -19.09 -11.13 0.33
C VAL A 264 -17.76 -10.98 1.09
N PHE A 265 -17.84 -11.12 2.42
CA PHE A 265 -16.71 -11.05 3.37
C PHE A 265 -16.67 -12.36 4.16
N LYS A 266 -16.03 -13.38 3.60
CA LYS A 266 -15.97 -14.72 4.20
C LYS A 266 -14.98 -14.75 5.36
N ASN A 267 -15.37 -15.38 6.47
CA ASN A 267 -14.61 -15.54 7.71
C ASN A 267 -14.27 -14.24 8.47
N PHE A 268 -14.69 -13.07 7.97
CA PHE A 268 -14.53 -11.82 8.70
C PHE A 268 -15.20 -11.88 10.08
N ASN A 269 -14.49 -11.41 11.10
CA ASN A 269 -14.97 -11.30 12.47
C ASN A 269 -14.68 -9.89 13.00
N THR A 270 -15.67 -9.02 12.86
CA THR A 270 -15.62 -7.62 13.29
C THR A 270 -16.09 -7.41 14.73
N LEU A 271 -16.51 -8.49 15.42
CA LEU A 271 -17.19 -8.42 16.72
C LEU A 271 -16.26 -8.78 17.88
N THR A 272 -15.31 -9.69 17.66
CA THR A 272 -14.54 -10.33 18.72
C THR A 272 -13.08 -10.52 18.30
N GLY A 273 -12.19 -10.66 19.28
CA GLY A 273 -10.75 -10.81 19.07
C GLY A 273 -9.97 -9.66 19.70
N THR A 274 -8.66 -9.87 19.88
CA THR A 274 -7.74 -8.83 20.37
C THR A 274 -7.45 -7.77 19.30
N LYS A 275 -7.66 -8.12 18.02
CA LYS A 275 -7.61 -7.23 16.85
C LYS A 275 -8.70 -7.70 15.87
N PRO A 276 -9.98 -7.27 16.03
CA PRO A 276 -11.07 -7.70 15.15
C PRO A 276 -10.85 -7.20 13.73
N ASP A 277 -11.41 -7.90 12.74
CA ASP A 277 -11.39 -7.45 11.36
C ASP A 277 -12.18 -6.14 11.19
N ILE A 278 -11.91 -5.41 10.11
CA ILE A 278 -12.58 -4.14 9.81
C ILE A 278 -13.17 -4.18 8.41
N ILE A 279 -14.43 -3.77 8.32
CA ILE A 279 -15.08 -3.39 7.07
C ILE A 279 -15.68 -2.00 7.28
N ASN A 280 -15.12 -1.00 6.61
CA ASN A 280 -15.42 0.40 6.85
C ASN A 280 -15.79 1.14 5.56
N ILE A 281 -16.86 1.93 5.62
CA ILE A 281 -17.28 2.86 4.59
C ILE A 281 -16.98 4.29 5.06
N GLY A 282 -15.96 4.91 4.45
CA GLY A 282 -15.60 6.31 4.65
C GLY A 282 -16.66 7.28 4.15
N ALA A 283 -16.52 8.57 4.46
CA ALA A 283 -17.54 9.59 4.21
C ALA A 283 -17.95 9.72 2.72
N GLY A 284 -17.07 9.37 1.79
CA GLY A 284 -17.33 9.32 0.35
C GLY A 284 -18.26 8.17 -0.07
N GLY A 285 -18.60 7.24 0.83
CA GLY A 285 -19.50 6.13 0.58
C GLY A 285 -18.87 4.97 -0.20
N THR A 286 -19.69 4.02 -0.62
CA THR A 286 -19.29 2.89 -1.45
C THR A 286 -20.37 2.53 -2.46
N THR A 287 -19.96 2.02 -3.61
CA THR A 287 -20.83 1.23 -4.49
C THR A 287 -20.46 -0.24 -4.39
N LEU A 288 -21.39 -1.07 -3.92
CA LEU A 288 -21.27 -2.52 -3.88
C LEU A 288 -22.11 -3.13 -5.01
N ILE A 289 -21.45 -3.77 -5.98
CA ILE A 289 -22.07 -4.41 -7.13
C ILE A 289 -22.13 -5.92 -6.88
N THR A 290 -23.34 -6.50 -6.93
CA THR A 290 -23.55 -7.95 -6.93
C THR A 290 -23.83 -8.42 -8.36
N SER A 291 -22.78 -8.75 -9.09
CA SER A 291 -22.79 -8.75 -10.56
C SER A 291 -23.51 -9.94 -11.22
N ALA A 292 -23.64 -11.07 -10.53
CA ALA A 292 -24.40 -12.23 -11.01
C ALA A 292 -25.72 -12.39 -10.26
N SER A 293 -26.62 -13.20 -10.80
CA SER A 293 -27.83 -13.62 -10.07
C SER A 293 -27.47 -14.54 -8.91
N GLY A 294 -28.21 -14.45 -7.82
CA GLY A 294 -28.02 -15.28 -6.63
C GLY A 294 -27.85 -14.41 -5.38
N ASP A 295 -27.58 -15.09 -4.27
CA ASP A 295 -27.47 -14.45 -2.96
C ASP A 295 -26.02 -14.10 -2.65
N TYR A 296 -25.81 -12.86 -2.24
CA TYR A 296 -24.54 -12.28 -1.82
C TYR A 296 -24.65 -11.92 -0.35
N THR A 297 -24.16 -12.80 0.50
CA THR A 297 -24.37 -12.72 1.94
C THR A 297 -23.17 -12.11 2.63
N GLN A 298 -23.41 -11.00 3.31
CA GLN A 298 -22.57 -10.59 4.43
C GLN A 298 -22.92 -11.44 5.65
N SER A 299 -21.93 -12.14 6.21
CA SER A 299 -22.10 -12.95 7.43
C SER A 299 -22.47 -12.10 8.64
N ALA A 300 -23.17 -12.68 9.62
CA ALA A 300 -23.54 -12.02 10.88
C ALA A 300 -22.34 -11.51 11.71
N THR A 301 -21.14 -12.05 11.47
CA THR A 301 -19.89 -11.65 12.13
C THR A 301 -19.11 -10.57 11.38
N ALA A 302 -19.56 -10.17 10.20
CA ALA A 302 -18.82 -9.30 9.28
C ALA A 302 -19.50 -7.93 9.13
N ALA A 303 -19.76 -7.25 10.25
CA ALA A 303 -20.50 -6.00 10.27
C ALA A 303 -19.76 -4.89 9.51
N ILE A 304 -20.49 -4.17 8.64
CA ILE A 304 -19.97 -2.97 7.98
C ILE A 304 -20.21 -1.79 8.91
N SER A 305 -19.17 -0.98 9.08
CA SER A 305 -19.15 0.23 9.89
C SER A 305 -18.84 1.46 9.03
N GLY A 306 -18.91 2.66 9.64
CA GLY A 306 -18.42 3.88 9.03
C GLY A 306 -19.47 4.99 8.93
N THR A 307 -19.15 6.02 8.15
CA THR A 307 -20.02 7.21 8.04
C THR A 307 -20.64 7.39 6.66
N GLY A 308 -20.13 6.68 5.65
CA GLY A 308 -20.62 6.84 4.28
C GLY A 308 -21.88 6.04 3.96
N ALA A 309 -22.43 6.37 2.80
CA ALA A 309 -23.57 5.70 2.19
C ALA A 309 -23.18 4.37 1.52
N LEU A 310 -24.11 3.42 1.50
CA LEU A 310 -24.00 2.17 0.76
C LEU A 310 -24.91 2.23 -0.47
N THR A 311 -24.32 2.19 -1.67
CA THR A 311 -25.08 2.03 -2.92
C THR A 311 -25.01 0.58 -3.38
N LYS A 312 -26.15 -0.10 -3.43
CA LYS A 312 -26.31 -1.45 -3.97
C LYS A 312 -26.67 -1.41 -5.45
N GLU A 313 -25.80 -1.99 -6.27
CA GLU A 313 -25.99 -2.19 -7.70
C GLU A 313 -25.89 -3.68 -8.10
N GLY A 314 -26.13 -4.00 -9.37
CA GLY A 314 -26.11 -5.37 -9.88
C GLY A 314 -27.39 -6.17 -9.60
N VAL A 315 -27.57 -7.27 -10.32
CA VAL A 315 -28.82 -8.05 -10.34
C VAL A 315 -28.99 -8.99 -9.15
N GLY A 316 -27.91 -9.30 -8.43
CA GLY A 316 -27.94 -10.19 -7.27
C GLY A 316 -28.70 -9.62 -6.06
N ASN A 317 -28.97 -10.52 -5.10
CA ASN A 317 -29.56 -10.18 -3.81
C ASN A 317 -28.43 -9.93 -2.81
N LEU A 318 -28.29 -8.71 -2.32
CA LEU A 318 -27.38 -8.42 -1.21
C LEU A 318 -28.11 -8.72 0.10
N ILE A 319 -27.61 -9.68 0.88
CA ILE A 319 -28.13 -10.03 2.20
C ILE A 319 -27.18 -9.45 3.26
N LEU A 320 -27.67 -8.50 4.05
CA LEU A 320 -26.99 -7.95 5.21
C LEU A 320 -27.45 -8.70 6.46
N ALA A 321 -26.67 -9.71 6.88
CA ALA A 321 -27.02 -10.54 8.03
C ALA A 321 -26.39 -10.07 9.35
N ALA A 322 -25.40 -9.19 9.31
CA ALA A 322 -24.82 -8.56 10.51
C ALA A 322 -25.59 -7.29 10.90
N ASP A 323 -25.42 -6.87 12.16
CA ASP A 323 -25.86 -5.55 12.61
C ASP A 323 -24.85 -4.49 12.15
N ASN A 324 -25.16 -3.87 11.03
CA ASN A 324 -24.33 -2.88 10.38
C ASN A 324 -24.47 -1.51 11.05
N THR A 325 -23.35 -0.84 11.29
CA THR A 325 -23.28 0.42 12.03
C THR A 325 -22.92 1.62 11.17
N TYR A 326 -22.83 1.45 9.84
CA TYR A 326 -22.69 2.60 8.94
C TYR A 326 -23.93 3.49 9.01
N VAL A 327 -23.73 4.81 9.03
CA VAL A 327 -24.82 5.78 9.25
C VAL A 327 -25.32 6.48 7.99
N GLY A 328 -24.57 6.42 6.88
CA GLY A 328 -25.01 7.02 5.62
C GLY A 328 -26.16 6.23 4.99
N ASP A 329 -26.89 6.88 4.08
CA ASP A 329 -28.06 6.28 3.40
C ASP A 329 -27.72 4.98 2.67
N THR A 330 -28.67 4.04 2.64
CA THR A 330 -28.59 2.83 1.82
C THR A 330 -29.42 3.02 0.57
N THR A 331 -28.79 3.07 -0.60
CA THR A 331 -29.48 3.25 -1.88
C THR A 331 -29.46 1.95 -2.67
N VAL A 332 -30.63 1.47 -3.10
CA VAL A 332 -30.78 0.27 -3.93
C VAL A 332 -31.14 0.70 -5.35
N LYS A 333 -30.22 0.51 -6.28
CA LYS A 333 -30.38 0.85 -7.70
C LYS A 333 -30.78 -0.32 -8.56
N ALA A 334 -30.34 -1.53 -8.21
CA ALA A 334 -30.69 -2.77 -8.90
C ALA A 334 -30.72 -3.99 -7.96
N GLY A 335 -31.53 -4.98 -8.32
CA GLY A 335 -31.66 -6.24 -7.59
C GLY A 335 -32.42 -6.10 -6.28
N THR A 336 -32.06 -6.93 -5.30
CA THR A 336 -32.69 -6.95 -3.98
C THR A 336 -31.67 -6.59 -2.90
N LEU A 337 -32.10 -5.76 -1.95
CA LEU A 337 -31.48 -5.66 -0.64
C LEU A 337 -32.32 -6.47 0.35
N GLN A 338 -31.70 -7.39 1.07
CA GLN A 338 -32.32 -8.11 2.18
C GLN A 338 -31.63 -7.72 3.48
N LEU A 339 -32.43 -7.32 4.47
CA LEU A 339 -32.00 -7.11 5.85
C LEU A 339 -32.39 -8.33 6.70
N GLY A 340 -31.43 -8.86 7.44
CA GLY A 340 -31.56 -10.11 8.18
C GLY A 340 -31.50 -11.35 7.30
N ASN A 341 -31.32 -12.51 7.93
CA ASN A 341 -31.30 -13.81 7.25
C ASN A 341 -32.08 -14.90 7.99
N GLY A 342 -33.22 -14.52 8.58
CA GLY A 342 -34.03 -15.41 9.41
C GLY A 342 -33.51 -15.56 10.83
N GLU A 343 -32.62 -14.65 11.27
CA GLU A 343 -32.03 -14.59 12.60
C GLU A 343 -32.41 -13.28 13.31
N ALA A 344 -31.86 -13.04 14.50
CA ALA A 344 -32.11 -11.80 15.26
C ALA A 344 -31.33 -10.58 14.72
N THR A 345 -30.23 -10.82 14.01
CA THR A 345 -29.35 -9.77 13.46
C THR A 345 -29.69 -9.41 12.01
N GLY A 346 -29.09 -8.35 11.50
CA GLY A 346 -29.23 -7.91 10.12
C GLY A 346 -29.70 -6.47 9.97
N ASP A 347 -29.46 -5.65 11.00
CA ASP A 347 -29.82 -4.24 10.99
C ASP A 347 -28.85 -3.39 10.16
N VAL A 348 -29.31 -2.18 9.83
CA VAL A 348 -28.50 -1.08 9.31
C VAL A 348 -28.78 0.16 10.16
N ALA A 349 -27.73 0.85 10.62
CA ALA A 349 -27.86 2.13 11.32
C ALA A 349 -28.14 3.32 10.38
N SER A 350 -28.22 3.06 9.07
CA SER A 350 -28.56 4.02 8.04
C SER A 350 -29.84 4.78 8.36
N ALA A 351 -29.85 6.09 8.10
CA ALA A 351 -31.04 6.92 8.29
C ALA A 351 -32.16 6.58 7.30
N ASN A 352 -31.80 6.30 6.03
CA ASN A 352 -32.77 6.05 4.96
C ASN A 352 -32.38 4.84 4.12
N ILE A 353 -33.39 4.07 3.72
CA ILE A 353 -33.27 3.08 2.64
C ILE A 353 -34.04 3.61 1.43
N ILE A 354 -33.31 3.89 0.34
CA ILE A 354 -33.82 4.53 -0.88
C ILE A 354 -33.90 3.48 -1.99
N LEU A 355 -35.07 3.29 -2.58
CA LEU A 355 -35.27 2.44 -3.76
C LEU A 355 -35.37 3.33 -5.00
N GLU A 356 -34.35 3.33 -5.87
CA GLU A 356 -34.29 4.28 -7.00
C GLU A 356 -35.19 3.91 -8.18
N THR A 357 -35.64 2.66 -8.28
CA THR A 357 -36.46 2.19 -9.41
C THR A 357 -37.63 1.34 -8.93
N ASN A 358 -38.62 1.12 -9.81
CA ASN A 358 -39.71 0.19 -9.56
C ASN A 358 -39.32 -1.30 -9.72
N THR A 359 -38.05 -1.58 -10.01
CA THR A 359 -37.50 -2.94 -10.17
C THR A 359 -36.60 -3.36 -9.02
N THR A 360 -36.34 -2.47 -8.07
CA THR A 360 -35.56 -2.77 -6.87
C THR A 360 -36.47 -3.29 -5.76
N ASN A 361 -35.94 -4.20 -4.95
CA ASN A 361 -36.68 -4.83 -3.87
C ASN A 361 -35.96 -4.63 -2.53
N LEU A 362 -36.75 -4.38 -1.48
CA LEU A 362 -36.33 -4.48 -0.09
C LEU A 362 -37.03 -5.69 0.54
N LYS A 363 -36.24 -6.61 1.10
CA LYS A 363 -36.74 -7.74 1.88
C LYS A 363 -36.29 -7.60 3.33
N LEU A 364 -37.21 -7.87 4.25
CA LEU A 364 -36.99 -7.86 5.69
C LEU A 364 -37.14 -9.29 6.22
N SER A 365 -36.15 -9.82 6.93
CA SER A 365 -36.08 -11.24 7.27
C SER A 365 -35.47 -11.49 8.65
N TRP A 366 -36.22 -11.20 9.72
CA TRP A 366 -35.83 -11.49 11.11
C TRP A 366 -36.71 -12.59 11.73
N SER A 367 -36.16 -13.40 12.64
CA SER A 367 -36.88 -14.55 13.25
C SER A 367 -38.02 -14.16 14.20
N SER A 368 -37.88 -13.06 14.94
CA SER A 368 -38.95 -12.51 15.78
C SER A 368 -38.56 -11.12 16.31
N ARG A 369 -38.76 -10.08 15.49
CA ARG A 369 -38.75 -8.70 15.96
C ARG A 369 -40.20 -8.30 16.19
N LEU A 370 -40.78 -8.75 17.32
CA LEU A 370 -42.09 -8.23 17.72
C LEU A 370 -41.91 -6.74 18.07
N PRO A 371 -42.86 -5.88 17.66
CA PRO A 371 -42.75 -4.42 17.73
C PRO A 371 -42.60 -3.88 19.15
#